data_AF-A0A377DXY7-F1
#
_entry.id   AF-A0A377DXY7-F1
#
_cell.length_a   1.000
_cell.length_b   1.000
_cell.length_c   1.000
_cell.angle_alpha   90.00
_cell.angle_beta   90.00
_cell.angle_gamma   90.00
#
_symmetry.space_group_name_H-M   'P 1'
#
loop_
_entity.id
_entity.type
_entity.pdbx_description
1 polymer ?
#
loop_
_entity_poly.entity_id
_entity_poly.type
_entity_poly.pdbx_seq_one_letter_code
_entity_poly.pdbx_strand_id
1 'polypeptide(L)'
;MAWINSTKLCEIAREELTNGGYNIGRVIARPFIGDKAGNFQRTGNRHDLAVEPPAPTVLQKLVDEKHGQVVSVGKIADIYANCGITKKVKATGLDALFDATIKEMKEAGDNTIVFTNFVDFDSSWGHRRDVAGYAAGLELFDRRLPELMSLLRDDDILILTADHGCDPTWTGTDHTREHIPVLVYGPKVKPGSLGHRETFADIGQTLAKYFGTSDMEYGKAMF
;
A
#
# COMPACT_ATOMS: atom_id res chain seq x y z
N MET A 1 -18.04 -18.21 18.11
CA MET A 1 -18.19 -17.34 19.29
C MET A 1 -16.93 -16.51 19.60
N ALA A 2 -15.72 -17.06 19.60
CA ALA A 2 -14.49 -16.28 19.90
C ALA A 2 -14.20 -15.13 18.90
N TRP A 3 -14.59 -15.28 17.63
CA TRP A 3 -14.30 -14.30 16.58
C TRP A 3 -15.10 -12.99 16.71
N ILE A 4 -16.40 -13.08 16.96
CA ILE A 4 -17.30 -11.92 17.13
C ILE A 4 -16.86 -11.06 18.33
N ASN A 5 -16.39 -11.70 19.40
CA ASN A 5 -15.88 -10.99 20.58
C ASN A 5 -14.54 -10.27 20.31
N SER A 6 -13.70 -10.79 19.40
CA SER A 6 -12.40 -10.20 19.09
C SER A 6 -12.51 -8.87 18.32
N THR A 7 -13.47 -8.77 17.39
CA THR A 7 -13.71 -7.52 16.63
C THR A 7 -14.29 -6.44 17.52
N LYS A 8 -15.30 -6.78 18.32
CA LYS A 8 -15.93 -5.83 19.26
C LYS A 8 -14.94 -5.29 20.30
N LEU A 9 -14.03 -6.13 20.79
CA LEU A 9 -12.96 -5.67 21.68
C LEU A 9 -12.02 -4.68 20.98
N CYS A 10 -11.69 -4.93 19.71
CA CYS A 10 -10.85 -4.01 18.94
C CYS A 10 -11.54 -2.66 18.70
N GLU A 11 -12.86 -2.66 18.47
CA GLU A 11 -13.67 -1.43 18.33
C GLU A 11 -13.63 -0.60 19.63
N ILE A 12 -13.88 -1.24 20.78
CA ILE A 12 -13.78 -0.58 22.10
C ILE A 12 -12.36 -0.03 22.32
N ALA A 13 -11.32 -0.83 22.06
CA ALA A 13 -9.94 -0.38 22.22
C ALA A 13 -9.62 0.82 21.31
N ARG A 14 -10.14 0.84 20.07
CA ARG A 14 -10.00 1.99 19.17
C ARG A 14 -10.67 3.23 19.76
N GLU A 15 -11.91 3.11 20.22
CA GLU A 15 -12.65 4.21 20.84
C GLU A 15 -11.91 4.79 22.05
N GLU A 16 -11.46 3.94 22.97
CA GLU A 16 -10.72 4.37 24.18
C GLU A 16 -9.38 5.03 23.85
N LEU A 17 -8.64 4.50 22.86
CA LEU A 17 -7.38 5.10 22.42
C LEU A 17 -7.59 6.49 21.82
N THR A 18 -8.66 6.67 21.04
CA THR A 18 -9.04 7.96 20.47
C THR A 18 -9.47 8.94 21.57
N ASN A 19 -10.35 8.52 22.49
CA ASN A 19 -10.85 9.35 23.59
C ASN A 19 -9.73 9.75 24.57
N GLY A 20 -8.74 8.87 24.76
CA GLY A 20 -7.55 9.13 25.57
C GLY A 20 -6.51 10.04 24.90
N GLY A 21 -6.72 10.46 23.64
CA GLY A 21 -5.79 11.31 22.91
C GLY A 21 -4.49 10.62 22.48
N TYR A 22 -4.47 9.28 22.44
CA TYR A 22 -3.29 8.53 22.03
C TYR A 22 -3.16 8.48 20.51
N ASN A 23 -1.96 8.78 20.00
CA ASN A 23 -1.67 8.72 18.56
C ASN A 23 -1.38 7.28 18.09
N ILE A 24 -2.38 6.38 18.18
CA ILE A 24 -2.27 4.98 17.74
C ILE A 24 -2.91 4.82 16.36
N GLY A 25 -2.09 4.68 15.32
CA GLY A 25 -2.57 4.62 13.93
C GLY A 25 -3.48 3.43 13.60
N ARG A 26 -3.35 2.29 14.30
CA ARG A 26 -4.13 1.08 13.99
C ARG A 26 -4.36 0.17 15.21
N VAL A 27 -5.58 -0.36 15.35
CA VAL A 27 -5.90 -1.49 16.24
C VAL A 27 -6.14 -2.71 15.36
N ILE A 28 -5.49 -3.83 15.64
CA ILE A 28 -5.52 -5.01 14.77
C ILE A 28 -6.01 -6.24 15.53
N ALA A 29 -7.11 -6.82 15.06
CA ALA A 29 -7.52 -8.16 15.47
C ALA A 29 -6.61 -9.20 14.79
N ARG A 30 -5.86 -9.98 15.59
CA ARG A 30 -4.99 -11.06 15.12
C ARG A 30 -5.48 -12.43 15.62
N PRO A 31 -6.62 -12.94 15.11
CA PRO A 31 -7.13 -14.24 15.51
C PRO A 31 -6.20 -15.36 15.06
N PHE A 32 -6.01 -16.32 15.95
CA PHE A 32 -5.26 -17.54 15.70
C PHE A 32 -6.12 -18.77 16.02
N ILE A 33 -5.75 -19.90 15.42
CA ILE A 33 -6.22 -21.24 15.74
C ILE A 33 -5.05 -22.05 16.31
N GLY A 34 -5.34 -23.22 16.85
CA GLY A 34 -4.37 -24.08 17.55
C GLY A 34 -4.81 -24.33 18.98
N ASP A 35 -4.48 -25.50 19.48
CA ASP A 35 -4.94 -26.06 20.76
C ASP A 35 -3.83 -26.17 21.80
N LYS A 36 -2.57 -26.00 21.39
CA LYS A 36 -1.40 -26.09 22.27
C LYS A 36 -0.25 -25.18 21.82
N ALA A 37 0.63 -24.89 22.77
CA ALA A 37 1.87 -24.16 22.51
C ALA A 37 2.69 -24.85 21.40
N GLY A 38 3.24 -24.04 20.49
CA GLY A 38 3.94 -24.52 19.30
C GLY A 38 3.04 -24.90 18.11
N ASN A 39 1.71 -24.89 18.27
CA ASN A 39 0.74 -25.21 17.21
C ASN A 39 -0.21 -24.06 16.87
N PHE A 40 0.12 -22.82 17.26
CA PHE A 40 -0.72 -21.68 16.94
C PHE A 40 -0.47 -21.16 15.52
N GLN A 41 -1.55 -20.98 14.76
CA GLN A 41 -1.50 -20.42 13.41
C GLN A 41 -2.43 -19.23 13.30
N ARG A 42 -1.92 -18.10 12.78
CA ARG A 42 -2.75 -16.93 12.47
C ARG A 42 -3.74 -17.30 11.36
N THR A 43 -5.01 -16.95 11.57
CA THR A 43 -6.05 -17.14 10.55
C THR A 43 -6.05 -16.00 9.53
N GLY A 44 -6.73 -16.19 8.40
CA GLY A 44 -6.99 -15.13 7.41
C GLY A 44 -7.98 -14.05 7.89
N ASN A 45 -8.60 -14.24 9.07
CA ASN A 45 -9.64 -13.36 9.59
C ASN A 45 -9.09 -12.12 10.33
N ARG A 46 -7.94 -11.60 9.88
CA ARG A 46 -7.36 -10.35 10.38
C ARG A 46 -8.32 -9.18 10.07
N HIS A 47 -8.52 -8.30 11.06
CA HIS A 47 -9.29 -7.08 10.89
C HIS A 47 -8.51 -5.88 11.44
N ASP A 48 -8.50 -4.78 10.70
CA ASP A 48 -7.67 -3.62 10.99
C ASP A 48 -8.57 -2.37 11.12
N LEU A 49 -8.55 -1.74 12.29
CA LEU A 49 -9.22 -0.46 12.56
C LEU A 49 -8.19 0.67 12.50
N ALA A 50 -8.03 1.22 11.30
CA ALA A 50 -7.15 2.35 11.00
C ALA A 50 -7.86 3.69 11.24
N VAL A 51 -7.09 4.71 11.60
CA VAL A 51 -7.58 6.10 11.61
C VAL A 51 -7.70 6.59 10.16
N GLU A 52 -8.74 7.37 9.86
CA GLU A 52 -8.88 8.01 8.56
C GLU A 52 -7.73 8.99 8.29
N PRO A 53 -7.31 9.15 7.01
CA PRO A 53 -6.37 10.22 6.66
C PRO A 53 -6.88 11.59 7.16
N PRO A 54 -6.02 12.44 7.73
CA PRO A 54 -6.44 13.69 8.38
C PRO A 54 -6.94 14.77 7.39
N ALA A 55 -6.74 14.55 6.08
CA ALA A 55 -7.20 15.41 5.01
C ALA A 55 -7.52 14.56 3.75
N PRO A 56 -8.34 15.06 2.82
CA PRO A 56 -8.64 14.37 1.57
C PRO A 56 -7.36 13.98 0.82
N THR A 57 -7.24 12.70 0.46
CA THR A 57 -6.09 12.17 -0.30
C THR A 57 -6.33 12.36 -1.80
N VAL A 58 -5.27 12.19 -2.61
CA VAL A 58 -5.42 12.17 -4.08
C VAL A 58 -6.37 11.06 -4.56
N LEU A 59 -6.48 9.96 -3.81
CA LEU A 59 -7.43 8.87 -4.10
C LEU A 59 -8.87 9.38 -3.99
N GLN A 60 -9.18 10.10 -2.91
CA GLN A 60 -10.50 10.70 -2.70
C GLN A 60 -10.82 11.75 -3.77
N LYS A 61 -9.85 12.62 -4.09
CA LYS A 61 -10.03 13.64 -5.15
C LYS A 61 -10.28 13.04 -6.53
N LEU A 62 -9.58 11.96 -6.89
CA LEU A 62 -9.81 11.28 -8.16
C LEU A 62 -11.26 10.78 -8.26
N VAL A 63 -11.79 10.20 -7.18
CA VAL A 63 -13.18 9.73 -7.14
C VAL A 63 -14.16 10.90 -7.20
N ASP A 64 -13.97 11.91 -6.35
CA ASP A 64 -14.96 12.97 -6.15
C ASP A 64 -14.98 13.99 -7.29
N GLU A 65 -13.80 14.36 -7.82
CA GLU A 65 -13.68 15.44 -8.81
C GLU A 65 -13.66 14.93 -10.26
N LYS A 66 -13.29 13.66 -10.48
CA LYS A 66 -13.15 13.08 -11.83
C LYS A 66 -14.06 11.89 -12.08
N HIS A 67 -14.85 11.49 -11.07
CA HIS A 67 -15.63 10.25 -11.13
C HIS A 67 -14.76 9.03 -11.46
N GLY A 68 -13.48 9.10 -11.06
CA GLY A 68 -12.48 8.09 -11.34
C GLY A 68 -12.63 6.86 -10.45
N GLN A 69 -11.75 5.89 -10.66
CA GLN A 69 -11.74 4.62 -9.95
C GLN A 69 -10.43 4.43 -9.20
N VAL A 70 -10.50 3.88 -8.01
CA VAL A 70 -9.33 3.49 -7.22
C VAL A 70 -9.49 2.04 -6.81
N VAL A 71 -8.73 1.19 -7.50
CA VAL A 71 -8.67 -0.24 -7.26
C VAL A 71 -7.52 -0.52 -6.30
N SER A 72 -7.87 -0.83 -5.06
CA SER A 72 -6.91 -1.26 -4.06
C SER A 72 -6.62 -2.76 -4.17
N VAL A 73 -5.34 -3.13 -4.18
CA VAL A 73 -4.88 -4.51 -4.17
C VAL A 73 -4.05 -4.75 -2.90
N GLY A 74 -4.42 -5.79 -2.14
CA GLY A 74 -3.75 -6.12 -0.88
C GLY A 74 -4.15 -5.19 0.25
N LYS A 75 -3.18 -4.49 0.84
CA LYS A 75 -3.36 -3.73 2.08
C LYS A 75 -3.77 -2.27 1.94
N ILE A 76 -3.83 -1.74 0.72
CA ILE A 76 -4.14 -0.33 0.47
C ILE A 76 -5.47 0.11 1.10
N ALA A 77 -6.57 -0.64 0.94
CA ALA A 77 -7.85 -0.26 1.53
C ALA A 77 -7.79 -0.14 3.07
N ASP A 78 -7.12 -1.08 3.72
CA ASP A 78 -6.92 -1.07 5.17
C ASP A 78 -5.99 0.09 5.60
N ILE A 79 -5.01 0.48 4.77
CA ILE A 79 -4.08 1.60 5.03
C ILE A 79 -4.80 2.93 5.02
N TYR A 80 -5.67 3.16 4.05
CA TYR A 80 -6.38 4.42 3.87
C TYR A 80 -7.75 4.45 4.54
N ALA A 81 -8.05 3.53 5.47
CA ALA A 81 -9.36 3.39 6.11
C ALA A 81 -10.54 3.36 5.11
N ASN A 82 -10.29 2.86 3.90
CA ASN A 82 -11.21 2.84 2.75
C ASN A 82 -11.55 4.20 2.13
N CYS A 83 -10.96 5.31 2.59
CA CYS A 83 -11.12 6.63 1.99
C CYS A 83 -10.59 6.64 0.56
N GLY A 84 -11.44 7.10 -0.38
CA GLY A 84 -11.12 7.18 -1.79
C GLY A 84 -10.99 5.83 -2.51
N ILE A 85 -11.49 4.72 -1.94
CA ILE A 85 -11.39 3.38 -2.55
C ILE A 85 -12.71 2.97 -3.19
N THR A 86 -12.71 2.70 -4.51
CA THR A 86 -13.91 2.27 -5.24
C THR A 86 -14.01 0.75 -5.40
N LYS A 87 -12.86 0.05 -5.48
CA LYS A 87 -12.81 -1.43 -5.56
C LYS A 87 -11.72 -1.98 -4.62
N LYS A 88 -12.03 -3.09 -3.96
CA LYS A 88 -11.11 -3.78 -3.03
C LYS A 88 -10.83 -5.19 -3.52
N VAL A 89 -9.57 -5.47 -3.82
CA VAL A 89 -9.10 -6.79 -4.24
C VAL A 89 -8.18 -7.34 -3.16
N LYS A 90 -8.61 -8.45 -2.55
CA LYS A 90 -7.81 -9.16 -1.55
C LYS A 90 -6.86 -10.11 -2.25
N ALA A 91 -5.57 -9.97 -1.94
CA ALA A 91 -4.53 -10.91 -2.33
C ALA A 91 -3.48 -10.96 -1.21
N THR A 92 -2.73 -12.06 -1.13
CA THR A 92 -1.75 -12.30 -0.07
C THR A 92 -0.61 -13.13 -0.62
N GLY A 93 0.62 -12.71 -0.35
CA GLY A 93 1.81 -13.27 -0.98
C GLY A 93 2.16 -12.51 -2.27
N LEU A 94 3.45 -12.41 -2.53
CA LEU A 94 4.02 -11.63 -3.64
C LEU A 94 3.40 -11.99 -5.00
N ASP A 95 3.32 -13.28 -5.35
CA ASP A 95 2.75 -13.72 -6.64
C ASP A 95 1.26 -13.38 -6.77
N ALA A 96 0.45 -13.65 -5.74
CA ALA A 96 -0.98 -13.40 -5.79
C ALA A 96 -1.29 -11.89 -5.85
N LEU A 97 -0.48 -11.05 -5.19
CA LEU A 97 -0.58 -9.60 -5.29
C LEU A 97 -0.27 -9.16 -6.72
N PHE A 98 0.78 -9.69 -7.32
CA PHE A 98 1.20 -9.34 -8.68
C PHE A 98 0.17 -9.79 -9.73
N ASP A 99 -0.36 -11.01 -9.62
CA ASP A 99 -1.41 -11.53 -10.49
C ASP A 99 -2.69 -10.70 -10.40
N ALA A 100 -3.07 -10.29 -9.18
CA ALA A 100 -4.18 -9.37 -8.96
C ALA A 100 -3.92 -8.01 -9.61
N THR A 101 -2.72 -7.44 -9.45
CA THR A 101 -2.35 -6.18 -10.14
C THR A 101 -2.50 -6.29 -11.65
N ILE A 102 -1.96 -7.35 -12.26
CA ILE A 102 -2.04 -7.60 -13.71
C ILE A 102 -3.49 -7.72 -14.18
N LYS A 103 -4.31 -8.47 -13.45
CA LYS A 103 -5.74 -8.61 -13.75
C LYS A 103 -6.45 -7.26 -13.72
N GLU A 104 -6.23 -6.49 -12.66
CA GLU A 104 -6.90 -5.20 -12.46
C GLU A 104 -6.40 -4.12 -13.44
N MET A 105 -5.13 -4.16 -13.86
CA MET A 105 -4.62 -3.31 -14.96
C MET A 105 -5.30 -3.61 -16.29
N LYS A 106 -5.57 -4.89 -16.61
CA LYS A 106 -6.29 -5.27 -17.83
C LYS A 106 -7.75 -4.81 -17.82
N GLU A 107 -8.37 -4.78 -16.64
CA GLU A 107 -9.75 -4.32 -16.45
C GLU A 107 -9.87 -2.79 -16.33
N ALA A 108 -8.76 -2.09 -16.08
CA ALA A 108 -8.75 -0.65 -15.87
C ALA A 108 -9.14 0.13 -17.14
N GLY A 109 -10.03 1.10 -16.94
CA GLY A 109 -10.34 2.14 -17.92
C GLY A 109 -9.61 3.44 -17.59
N ASP A 110 -10.01 4.51 -18.26
CA ASP A 110 -9.45 5.85 -18.00
C ASP A 110 -9.77 6.32 -16.57
N ASN A 111 -9.02 7.32 -16.08
CA ASN A 111 -9.18 7.87 -14.73
C ASN A 111 -9.16 6.81 -13.61
N THR A 112 -8.31 5.80 -13.75
CA THR A 112 -8.21 4.69 -12.79
C THR A 112 -6.82 4.63 -12.16
N ILE A 113 -6.76 4.49 -10.84
CA ILE A 113 -5.55 4.08 -10.11
C ILE A 113 -5.70 2.61 -9.72
N VAL A 114 -4.78 1.76 -10.17
CA VAL A 114 -4.57 0.42 -9.58
C VAL A 114 -3.43 0.53 -8.57
N PHE A 115 -3.78 0.51 -7.27
CA PHE A 115 -2.81 0.70 -6.19
C PHE A 115 -2.58 -0.60 -5.43
N THR A 116 -1.37 -1.15 -5.57
CA THR A 116 -0.97 -2.40 -4.90
C THR A 116 0.06 -2.13 -3.81
N ASN A 117 -0.09 -2.78 -2.65
CA ASN A 117 0.95 -2.85 -1.63
C ASN A 117 1.54 -4.27 -1.57
N PHE A 118 2.82 -4.41 -1.93
CA PHE A 118 3.58 -5.66 -1.88
C PHE A 118 4.15 -5.93 -0.48
N VAL A 119 3.26 -6.28 0.45
CA VAL A 119 3.52 -6.31 1.91
C VAL A 119 4.56 -7.36 2.37
N ASP A 120 4.90 -8.34 1.55
CA ASP A 120 5.82 -9.42 1.91
C ASP A 120 7.24 -8.91 2.24
N PHE A 121 7.70 -7.85 1.55
CA PHE A 121 8.99 -7.20 1.83
C PHE A 121 9.13 -6.74 3.27
N ASP A 122 8.05 -6.19 3.83
CA ASP A 122 8.00 -5.78 5.23
C ASP A 122 7.72 -6.95 6.18
N SER A 123 6.61 -7.66 5.93
CA SER A 123 6.01 -8.56 6.91
C SER A 123 6.55 -9.99 6.92
N SER A 124 7.01 -10.46 5.75
CA SER A 124 7.54 -11.81 5.57
C SER A 124 9.05 -11.83 5.75
N TRP A 125 9.76 -10.79 5.32
CA TRP A 125 11.23 -10.79 5.29
C TRP A 125 11.90 -9.69 6.12
N GLY A 126 11.50 -8.42 5.98
CA GLY A 126 12.12 -7.28 6.68
C GLY A 126 12.07 -7.42 8.21
N HIS A 127 10.87 -7.46 8.79
CA HIS A 127 10.69 -7.63 10.25
C HIS A 127 11.28 -8.94 10.80
N ARG A 128 11.48 -9.95 9.95
CA ARG A 128 12.06 -11.25 10.32
C ARG A 128 13.57 -11.31 10.13
N ARG A 129 14.17 -10.24 9.60
CA ARG A 129 15.61 -10.16 9.30
C ARG A 129 16.08 -11.30 8.39
N ASP A 130 15.23 -11.67 7.44
CA ASP A 130 15.50 -12.73 6.46
C ASP A 130 16.08 -12.12 5.18
N VAL A 131 17.41 -11.99 5.15
CA VAL A 131 18.13 -11.39 4.02
C VAL A 131 17.94 -12.19 2.73
N ALA A 132 18.01 -13.52 2.80
CA ALA A 132 17.91 -14.39 1.63
C ALA A 132 16.49 -14.37 1.05
N GLY A 133 15.47 -14.41 1.90
CA GLY A 133 14.08 -14.27 1.50
C GLY A 133 13.78 -12.90 0.88
N TYR A 134 14.29 -11.81 1.48
CA TYR A 134 14.12 -10.46 0.94
C TYR A 134 14.75 -10.34 -0.45
N ALA A 135 15.99 -10.79 -0.62
CA ALA A 135 16.69 -10.77 -1.91
C ALA A 135 15.95 -11.58 -2.98
N ALA A 136 15.55 -12.82 -2.65
CA ALA A 136 14.78 -13.66 -3.58
C ALA A 136 13.43 -13.04 -3.97
N GLY A 137 12.77 -12.35 -3.03
CA GLY A 137 11.55 -11.60 -3.28
C GLY A 137 11.76 -10.44 -4.26
N LEU A 138 12.88 -9.70 -4.13
CA LEU A 138 13.21 -8.60 -5.04
C LEU A 138 13.51 -9.13 -6.45
N GLU A 139 14.26 -10.23 -6.57
CA GLU A 139 14.53 -10.88 -7.87
C GLU A 139 13.24 -11.40 -8.52
N LEU A 140 12.31 -11.96 -7.73
CA LEU A 140 11.02 -12.40 -8.25
C LEU A 140 10.19 -11.22 -8.75
N PHE A 141 10.13 -10.13 -7.98
CA PHE A 141 9.43 -8.91 -8.38
C PHE A 141 9.99 -8.34 -9.68
N ASP A 142 11.32 -8.21 -9.77
CA ASP A 142 12.02 -7.71 -10.95
C ASP A 142 11.74 -8.54 -12.20
N ARG A 143 11.83 -9.88 -12.11
CA ARG A 143 11.52 -10.78 -13.24
C ARG A 143 10.11 -10.60 -13.79
N ARG A 144 9.16 -10.15 -12.98
CA ARG A 144 7.77 -9.94 -13.37
C ARG A 144 7.45 -8.52 -13.83
N LEU A 145 8.32 -7.54 -13.57
CA LEU A 145 8.12 -6.14 -14.02
C LEU A 145 7.81 -6.01 -15.51
N PRO A 146 8.43 -6.76 -16.45
CA PRO A 146 8.09 -6.69 -17.87
C PRO A 146 6.61 -6.95 -18.16
N GLU A 147 5.93 -7.79 -17.36
CA GLU A 147 4.51 -8.05 -17.52
C GLU A 147 3.67 -6.79 -17.27
N LEU A 148 3.95 -6.04 -16.20
CA LEU A 148 3.27 -4.76 -15.91
C LEU A 148 3.57 -3.73 -16.98
N MET A 149 4.84 -3.60 -17.36
CA MET A 149 5.30 -2.60 -18.33
C MET A 149 4.66 -2.81 -19.70
N SER A 150 4.42 -4.07 -20.10
CA SER A 150 3.79 -4.41 -21.38
C SER A 150 2.31 -4.05 -21.49
N LEU A 151 1.64 -3.80 -20.35
CA LEU A 151 0.21 -3.48 -20.29
C LEU A 151 -0.09 -1.98 -20.33
N LEU A 152 0.92 -1.12 -20.20
CA LEU A 152 0.73 0.33 -20.23
C LEU A 152 0.30 0.80 -21.62
N ARG A 153 -0.74 1.63 -21.65
CA ARG A 153 -1.17 2.37 -22.84
C ARG A 153 -0.41 3.69 -22.94
N ASP A 154 -0.58 4.40 -24.06
CA ASP A 154 0.20 5.61 -24.41
C ASP A 154 0.21 6.69 -23.33
N ASP A 155 -0.88 6.85 -22.59
CA ASP A 155 -1.05 7.87 -21.55
C ASP A 155 -0.85 7.33 -20.13
N ASP A 156 -0.62 6.03 -19.97
CA ASP A 156 -0.47 5.41 -18.65
C ASP A 156 0.91 5.70 -18.05
N ILE A 157 0.94 5.78 -16.72
CA ILE A 157 2.18 5.82 -15.93
C ILE A 157 2.19 4.70 -14.88
N LEU A 158 3.35 4.09 -14.71
CA LEU A 158 3.69 3.18 -13.62
C LEU A 158 4.62 3.90 -12.65
N ILE A 159 4.22 3.99 -11.39
CA ILE A 159 5.05 4.51 -10.30
C ILE A 159 5.41 3.38 -9.35
N LEU A 160 6.70 3.13 -9.17
CA LEU A 160 7.24 2.18 -8.19
C LEU A 160 7.88 2.96 -7.05
N THR A 161 7.51 2.63 -5.82
CA THR A 161 7.98 3.33 -4.62
C THR A 161 7.92 2.42 -3.39
N ALA A 162 8.56 2.85 -2.30
CA ALA A 162 8.37 2.30 -0.95
C ALA A 162 7.72 3.35 -0.03
N ASP A 163 7.41 2.99 1.20
CA ASP A 163 6.84 3.86 2.25
C ASP A 163 7.79 4.05 3.45
N HIS A 164 8.77 3.15 3.62
CA HIS A 164 9.86 3.25 4.60
C HIS A 164 10.94 2.20 4.28
N GLY A 165 12.00 2.15 5.10
CA GLY A 165 12.95 1.06 5.11
C GLY A 165 12.52 -0.08 6.06
N CYS A 166 13.02 -1.28 5.80
CA CYS A 166 12.90 -2.42 6.70
C CYS A 166 14.12 -3.35 6.51
N ASP A 167 15.31 -2.81 6.75
CA ASP A 167 16.60 -3.46 6.48
C ASP A 167 16.70 -4.84 7.15
N PRO A 168 16.80 -5.95 6.40
CA PRO A 168 16.85 -7.29 6.97
C PRO A 168 18.17 -7.61 7.70
N THR A 169 19.17 -6.74 7.62
CA THR A 169 20.45 -6.86 8.35
C THR A 169 20.48 -6.02 9.63
N TRP A 170 19.48 -5.17 9.85
CA TRP A 170 19.42 -4.28 11.00
C TRP A 170 19.14 -5.04 12.30
N THR A 171 19.65 -4.52 13.42
CA THR A 171 19.36 -5.08 14.74
C THR A 171 17.91 -4.84 15.16
N GLY A 172 17.39 -5.65 16.09
CA GLY A 172 15.99 -5.57 16.52
C GLY A 172 15.02 -5.98 15.40
N THR A 173 13.76 -5.58 15.51
CA THR A 173 12.71 -6.00 14.56
C THR A 173 11.88 -4.84 14.01
N ASP A 174 12.26 -3.59 14.25
CA ASP A 174 11.49 -2.43 13.79
C ASP A 174 11.92 -1.94 12.40
N HIS A 175 11.13 -1.04 11.83
CA HIS A 175 11.44 -0.33 10.58
C HIS A 175 12.71 0.52 10.69
N THR A 176 13.29 0.83 9.53
CA THR A 176 14.46 1.69 9.39
C THR A 176 14.09 2.98 8.68
N ARG A 177 14.66 4.10 9.13
CA ARG A 177 14.40 5.42 8.53
C ARG A 177 15.30 5.63 7.32
N GLU A 178 14.79 5.32 6.14
CA GLU A 178 15.55 5.34 4.89
C GLU A 178 14.90 6.25 3.85
N HIS A 179 15.69 6.66 2.85
CA HIS A 179 15.14 7.20 1.62
C HIS A 179 14.46 6.08 0.83
N ILE A 180 13.33 6.38 0.20
CA ILE A 180 12.63 5.46 -0.69
C ILE A 180 13.03 5.72 -2.15
N PRO A 181 13.05 4.69 -3.02
CA PRO A 181 13.13 4.91 -4.45
C PRO A 181 11.81 5.48 -4.97
N VAL A 182 11.86 6.33 -6.00
CA VAL A 182 10.68 6.71 -6.79
C VAL A 182 11.05 6.55 -8.26
N LEU A 183 10.49 5.53 -8.91
CA LEU A 183 10.69 5.25 -10.33
C LEU A 183 9.37 5.51 -11.05
N VAL A 184 9.42 6.30 -12.12
CA VAL A 184 8.26 6.59 -12.97
C VAL A 184 8.56 6.08 -14.37
N TYR A 185 7.69 5.25 -14.90
CA TYR A 185 7.80 4.66 -16.23
C TYR A 185 6.49 4.83 -16.99
N GLY A 186 6.55 5.03 -18.31
CA GLY A 186 5.39 5.10 -19.18
C GLY A 186 5.77 5.59 -20.57
N PRO A 187 4.94 5.36 -21.61
CA PRO A 187 5.31 5.66 -23.00
C PRO A 187 5.63 7.14 -23.25
N LYS A 188 4.96 8.05 -22.54
CA LYS A 188 5.18 9.51 -22.63
C LYS A 188 6.05 10.09 -21.50
N VAL A 189 6.52 9.25 -20.58
CA VAL A 189 7.39 9.70 -19.49
C VAL A 189 8.77 10.01 -20.05
N LYS A 190 9.24 11.26 -19.87
CA LYS A 190 10.56 11.67 -20.34
C LYS A 190 11.66 10.97 -19.52
N PRO A 191 12.61 10.26 -20.15
CA PRO A 191 13.74 9.68 -19.44
C PRO A 191 14.60 10.76 -18.76
N GLY A 192 15.00 10.51 -17.53
CA GLY A 192 15.87 11.43 -16.78
C GLY A 192 15.77 11.23 -15.27
N SER A 193 16.54 12.03 -14.54
CA SER A 193 16.45 12.09 -13.09
C SER A 193 15.34 13.06 -12.67
N LEU A 194 14.49 12.63 -11.74
CA LEU A 194 13.49 13.49 -11.07
C LEU A 194 14.09 14.27 -9.88
N GLY A 195 15.39 14.10 -9.64
CA GLY A 195 16.12 14.69 -8.53
C GLY A 195 15.73 14.11 -7.18
N HIS A 196 16.33 14.67 -6.12
CA HIS A 196 15.91 14.39 -4.75
C HIS A 196 14.53 15.00 -4.48
N ARG A 197 13.70 14.29 -3.71
CA ARG A 197 12.35 14.74 -3.30
C ARG A 197 12.33 14.95 -1.80
N GLU A 198 11.82 16.10 -1.38
CA GLU A 198 11.76 16.50 0.04
C GLU A 198 10.64 15.80 0.80
N THR A 199 9.64 15.26 0.10
CA THR A 199 8.48 14.60 0.71
C THR A 199 7.87 13.55 -0.22
N PHE A 200 7.29 12.50 0.37
CA PHE A 200 6.53 11.49 -0.39
C PHE A 200 5.25 12.07 -0.99
N ALA A 201 4.77 13.20 -0.45
CA ALA A 201 3.60 13.91 -0.96
C ALA A 201 3.79 14.37 -2.43
N ASP A 202 5.02 14.45 -2.93
CA ASP A 202 5.32 14.75 -4.33
C ASP A 202 4.70 13.73 -5.29
N ILE A 203 4.57 12.46 -4.88
CA ILE A 203 3.85 11.43 -5.66
C ILE A 203 2.38 11.80 -5.76
N GLY A 204 1.75 12.15 -4.64
CA GLY A 204 0.34 12.58 -4.60
C GLY A 204 0.08 13.83 -5.44
N GLN A 205 0.94 14.85 -5.34
CA GLN A 205 0.82 16.07 -6.13
C GLN A 205 1.05 15.81 -7.63
N THR A 206 1.95 14.89 -7.98
CA THR A 206 2.17 14.48 -9.38
C THR A 206 0.93 13.79 -9.94
N LEU A 207 0.31 12.89 -9.16
CA LEU A 207 -0.95 12.22 -9.55
C LEU A 207 -2.11 13.23 -9.67
N ALA A 208 -2.21 14.19 -8.75
CA ALA A 208 -3.23 15.23 -8.81
C ALA A 208 -3.14 16.02 -10.12
N LYS A 209 -1.92 16.41 -10.51
CA LYS A 209 -1.68 17.07 -11.80
C LYS A 209 -1.97 16.15 -13.00
N TYR A 210 -1.56 14.88 -12.95
CA TYR A 210 -1.78 13.91 -14.01
C TYR A 210 -3.28 13.69 -14.30
N PHE A 211 -4.11 13.56 -13.26
CA PHE A 211 -5.57 13.43 -13.40
C PHE A 211 -6.30 14.78 -13.52
N GLY A 212 -5.59 15.90 -13.39
CA GLY A 212 -6.13 17.26 -13.42
C GLY A 212 -7.09 17.57 -12.27
N THR A 213 -6.93 16.95 -11.09
CA THR A 213 -7.68 17.29 -9.87
C THR A 213 -7.14 18.58 -9.25
N SER A 214 -7.83 19.10 -8.24
CA SER A 214 -7.33 20.20 -7.41
C SER A 214 -6.01 19.84 -6.71
N ASP A 215 -5.14 20.84 -6.53
CA ASP A 215 -3.81 20.65 -5.93
C ASP A 215 -3.87 20.11 -4.50
N MET A 216 -2.92 19.25 -4.15
CA MET A 216 -2.73 18.77 -2.79
C MET A 216 -2.13 19.89 -1.93
N GLU A 217 -2.41 19.86 -0.62
CA GLU A 217 -1.84 20.83 0.33
C GLU A 217 -0.31 20.70 0.46
N TYR A 218 0.21 19.49 0.25
CA TYR A 218 1.63 19.15 0.38
C TYR A 218 2.18 18.55 -0.90
N GLY A 219 3.48 18.80 -1.12
CA GLY A 219 4.25 18.24 -2.22
C GLY A 219 4.34 19.14 -3.45
N LYS A 220 5.20 18.76 -4.39
CA LYS A 220 5.43 19.42 -5.67
C LYS A 220 5.41 18.37 -6.77
N ALA A 221 4.64 18.63 -7.83
CA ALA A 221 4.59 17.72 -8.97
C ALA A 221 5.99 17.54 -9.58
N MET A 222 6.34 16.30 -9.93
CA MET A 222 7.64 15.96 -10.50
C MET A 222 7.73 16.30 -11.99
N PHE A 223 6.60 16.34 -12.70
CA PHE A 223 6.48 16.70 -14.12
C PHE A 223 5.12 17.30 -14.43
#